data_AF-D8Q329-F1
#
_entry.id   AF-D8Q329-F1
#
_cell.length_a   1.000
_cell.length_b   1.000
_cell.length_c   1.000
_cell.angle_alpha   90.00
_cell.angle_beta   90.00
_cell.angle_gamma   90.00
#
_symmetry.space_group_name_H-M   'P 1'
#
loop_
_entity.id
_entity.type
_entity.pdbx_description
1 polymer ?
#
loop_
_entity_poly.entity_id
_entity_poly.type
_entity_poly.pdbx_seq_one_letter_code
_entity_poly.pdbx_strand_id
1 'polypeptide(L)'
;MSKPAAKSTEVFLPKVPRVWPSGDADQGEEGDEVYYPVEAIQSVFRYRTSKGRRDFILYGTWWYGFCEASWETLEDADEHTQELIKNVWEAIGIQGLDDLPPMKEVRCPEEFVIQTSQNSRRFFKANGIEPPKGSDRLYL
;
A
#
# COMPACT_ATOMS: atom_id res chain seq x y z
N MET A 1 -0.23 39.61 -28.73
CA MET A 1 -1.19 38.99 -27.80
C MET A 1 -0.54 37.73 -27.22
N SER A 2 0.02 37.79 -26.02
CA SER A 2 0.68 36.65 -25.37
C SER A 2 -0.35 35.78 -24.64
N LYS A 3 -0.33 34.47 -24.90
CA LYS A 3 -1.16 33.47 -24.20
C LYS A 3 -0.77 33.43 -22.71
N PRO A 4 -1.73 33.28 -21.78
CA PRO A 4 -1.38 33.07 -20.38
C PRO A 4 -0.76 31.68 -20.21
N ALA A 5 0.39 31.63 -19.55
CA ALA A 5 1.07 30.40 -19.18
C ALA A 5 0.13 29.52 -18.33
N ALA A 6 0.04 28.24 -18.69
CA ALA A 6 -0.67 27.25 -17.90
C ALA A 6 -0.02 27.20 -16.52
N LYS A 7 -0.78 27.58 -15.48
CA LYS A 7 -0.39 27.35 -14.09
C LYS A 7 -0.22 25.84 -13.93
N SER A 8 1.02 25.40 -13.78
CA SER A 8 1.34 24.05 -13.33
C SER A 8 0.52 23.80 -12.07
N THR A 9 -0.46 22.93 -12.15
CA THR A 9 -1.18 22.47 -10.97
C THR A 9 -0.24 21.48 -10.33
N GLU A 10 0.62 21.98 -9.43
CA GLU A 10 1.39 21.12 -8.54
C GLU A 10 0.37 20.28 -7.78
N VAL A 11 0.34 19.01 -8.16
CA VAL A 11 -0.40 18.00 -7.43
C VAL A 11 0.37 17.81 -6.13
N PHE A 12 -0.20 18.32 -5.05
CA PHE A 12 0.18 17.93 -3.70
C PHE A 12 -0.28 16.49 -3.50
N LEU A 13 0.51 15.52 -4.00
CA LEU A 13 0.49 14.21 -3.37
C LEU A 13 0.95 14.47 -1.93
N PRO A 14 0.23 13.98 -0.89
CA PRO A 14 0.86 13.92 0.42
C PRO A 14 2.23 13.26 0.20
N LYS A 15 3.31 13.94 0.63
CA LYS A 15 4.63 13.34 0.60
C LYS A 15 4.56 12.12 1.50
N VAL A 16 4.26 10.97 0.92
CA VAL A 16 4.46 9.70 1.58
C VAL A 16 5.96 9.57 1.67
N PRO A 17 6.53 9.46 2.88
CA PRO A 17 7.93 9.12 3.00
C PRO A 17 8.11 7.78 2.28
N ARG A 18 8.92 7.75 1.20
CA ARG A 18 9.48 6.47 0.70
C ARG A 18 10.39 5.81 1.74
N VAL A 19 10.65 6.52 2.83
CA VAL A 19 11.51 6.15 3.95
C VAL A 19 10.75 6.49 5.21
N TRP A 20 10.20 5.49 5.91
CA TRP A 20 9.80 5.69 7.29
C TRP A 20 11.06 6.02 8.11
N PRO A 21 11.04 7.01 9.01
CA PRO A 21 12.21 7.35 9.78
C PRO A 21 12.61 6.13 10.60
N SER A 22 13.83 5.64 10.38
CA SER A 22 14.48 4.76 11.32
C SER A 22 14.38 5.43 12.69
N GLY A 23 13.66 4.78 13.62
CA GLY A 23 13.83 5.09 15.03
C GLY A 23 15.33 5.04 15.31
N ASP A 24 15.83 6.16 15.78
CA ASP A 24 17.24 6.48 16.01
C ASP A 24 18.05 6.82 14.75
N ALA A 25 18.19 8.12 14.55
CA ALA A 25 19.20 8.73 13.71
C ALA A 25 20.59 8.47 14.32
N ASP A 26 21.19 7.35 13.97
CA ASP A 26 22.65 7.26 13.88
C ASP A 26 23.04 7.25 12.41
N GLN A 27 24.00 8.11 12.08
CA GLN A 27 24.59 8.24 10.76
C GLN A 27 25.15 6.89 10.30
N GLY A 28 24.37 6.15 9.52
CA GLY A 28 24.73 4.86 8.96
C GLY A 28 24.57 4.89 7.44
N GLU A 29 25.46 4.19 6.77
CA GLU A 29 25.59 4.04 5.32
C GLU A 29 24.26 3.83 4.60
N GLU A 30 24.23 4.18 3.31
CA GLU A 30 23.15 3.96 2.33
C GLU A 30 22.53 2.56 2.52
N GLY A 31 21.56 2.48 3.42
CA GLY A 31 21.27 1.27 4.19
C GLY A 31 20.26 0.41 3.48
N ASP A 32 20.52 -0.90 3.48
CA ASP A 32 19.69 -1.97 2.93
C ASP A 32 18.20 -1.65 3.03
N GLU A 33 17.52 -1.58 1.88
CA GLU A 33 16.07 -1.42 1.82
C GLU A 33 15.40 -2.56 2.59
N VAL A 34 14.88 -2.25 3.79
CA VAL A 34 14.23 -3.25 4.64
C VAL A 34 12.84 -3.53 4.06
N TYR A 35 12.71 -4.67 3.39
CA TYR A 35 11.43 -5.18 2.90
C TYR A 35 10.54 -5.65 4.06
N TYR A 36 9.33 -5.09 4.17
CA TYR A 36 8.31 -5.53 5.12
C TYR A 36 7.20 -6.30 4.42
N PRO A 37 6.85 -7.52 4.85
CA PRO A 37 5.78 -8.28 4.24
C PRO A 37 4.42 -7.59 4.42
N VAL A 38 3.61 -7.60 3.36
CA VAL A 38 2.23 -7.11 3.41
C VAL A 38 1.35 -8.12 4.15
N GLU A 39 0.69 -7.69 5.21
CA GLU A 39 -0.22 -8.53 5.99
C GLU A 39 -1.65 -8.48 5.46
N ALA A 40 -2.13 -7.31 5.05
CA ALA A 40 -3.46 -7.17 4.47
C ALA A 40 -3.55 -5.88 3.64
N ILE A 41 -4.59 -5.78 2.82
CA ILE A 41 -4.93 -4.58 2.08
C ILE A 41 -6.35 -4.19 2.49
N GLN A 42 -6.50 -2.99 3.04
CA GLN A 42 -7.77 -2.47 3.55
C GLN A 42 -8.57 -1.70 2.50
N SER A 43 -7.91 -1.13 1.49
CA SER A 43 -8.58 -0.28 0.51
C SER A 43 -7.79 -0.12 -0.78
N VAL A 44 -8.49 0.32 -1.82
CA VAL A 44 -7.96 0.60 -3.15
C VAL A 44 -8.35 2.01 -3.55
N PHE A 45 -7.43 2.76 -4.13
CA PHE A 45 -7.67 4.11 -4.63
C PHE A 45 -7.13 4.23 -6.06
N ARG A 46 -8.02 4.57 -7.01
CA ARG A 46 -7.62 4.88 -8.39
C ARG A 46 -7.20 6.34 -8.49
N TYR A 47 -5.91 6.59 -8.68
CA TYR A 47 -5.40 7.92 -8.94
C TYR A 47 -5.54 8.25 -10.43
N ARG A 48 -6.36 9.25 -10.75
CA ARG A 48 -6.54 9.72 -12.12
C ARG A 48 -5.55 10.84 -12.41
N THR A 49 -4.69 10.63 -13.40
CA THR A 49 -3.74 11.65 -13.82
C THR A 49 -4.35 12.57 -14.88
N SER A 50 -3.93 13.84 -14.93
CA SER A 50 -4.42 14.78 -15.95
C SER A 50 -3.76 14.50 -17.32
N LYS A 51 -4.50 14.84 -18.40
CA LYS A 51 -4.14 14.75 -19.83
C LYS A 51 -2.91 13.89 -20.18
N GLY A 52 -3.16 12.60 -20.46
CA GLY A 52 -2.24 11.74 -21.23
C GLY A 52 -1.27 10.88 -20.41
N ARG A 53 -1.29 10.96 -19.09
CA ARG A 53 -0.60 10.01 -18.22
C ARG A 53 -1.51 8.81 -17.91
N ARG A 54 -0.92 7.64 -17.64
CA ARG A 54 -1.69 6.46 -17.20
C ARG A 54 -2.22 6.69 -15.79
N ASP A 55 -3.43 6.22 -15.54
CA ASP A 55 -3.94 6.09 -14.18
C ASP A 55 -3.11 5.03 -13.45
N PHE A 56 -2.96 5.19 -12.13
CA PHE A 56 -2.30 4.20 -11.28
C PHE A 56 -3.15 3.94 -10.04
N ILE A 57 -2.86 2.83 -9.36
CA ILE A 57 -3.60 2.37 -8.20
C ILE A 57 -2.72 2.55 -6.96
N LEU A 58 -3.34 2.98 -5.86
CA LEU A 58 -2.76 2.93 -4.54
C LEU A 58 -3.55 1.95 -3.68
N TYR A 59 -2.84 1.14 -2.90
CA TYR A 59 -3.38 0.16 -1.98
C TYR A 59 -3.13 0.61 -0.55
N GLY A 60 -4.20 0.73 0.22
CA GLY A 60 -4.13 0.96 1.66
C GLY A 60 -3.65 -0.33 2.32
N THR A 61 -2.41 -0.35 2.78
CA THR A 61 -1.65 -1.57 3.10
C THR A 61 -1.42 -1.65 4.60
N TRP A 62 -1.72 -2.79 5.20
CA TRP A 62 -1.32 -3.16 6.55
C TRP A 62 -0.05 -4.02 6.48
N TRP A 63 0.96 -3.63 7.24
CA TRP A 63 2.24 -4.31 7.26
C TRP A 63 2.31 -5.34 8.38
N TYR A 64 3.02 -6.44 8.15
CA TYR A 64 3.15 -7.50 9.13
C TYR A 64 3.80 -6.99 10.42
N GLY A 65 3.04 -7.07 11.52
CA GLY A 65 3.48 -6.64 12.84
C GLY A 65 3.31 -5.16 13.18
N PHE A 66 2.72 -4.37 12.28
CA PHE A 66 2.50 -2.94 12.52
C PHE A 66 1.01 -2.60 12.63
N CYS A 67 0.69 -1.60 13.45
CA CYS A 67 -0.68 -1.06 13.57
C CYS A 67 -0.99 0.00 12.51
N GLU A 68 0.03 0.68 11.99
CA GLU A 68 -0.13 1.76 11.02
C GLU A 68 -0.22 1.22 9.59
N ALA A 69 -1.08 1.86 8.80
CA ALA A 69 -1.28 1.56 7.38
C ALA A 69 -0.69 2.66 6.50
N SER A 70 -0.17 2.29 5.33
CA SER A 70 0.33 3.23 4.31
C SER A 70 -0.35 3.04 2.95
N TRP A 71 -0.06 3.93 1.99
CA TRP A 71 -0.59 3.85 0.63
C TRP A 71 0.54 3.51 -0.35
N GLU A 72 0.43 2.37 -1.04
CA GLU A 72 1.50 1.85 -1.90
C GLU A 72 1.02 1.52 -3.32
N THR A 73 1.88 1.61 -4.33
CA THR A 73 1.53 1.24 -5.72
C THR A 73 1.64 -0.26 -6.00
N LEU A 74 2.46 -0.98 -5.23
CA LEU A 74 2.67 -2.44 -5.30
C LEU A 74 2.98 -2.97 -6.72
N GLU A 75 3.63 -2.16 -7.57
CA GLU A 75 3.93 -2.51 -8.99
C GLU A 75 4.86 -3.73 -9.13
N ASP A 76 5.73 -3.96 -8.15
CA ASP A 76 6.69 -5.08 -8.07
C ASP A 76 6.43 -5.97 -6.83
N ALA A 77 5.16 -6.17 -6.50
CA ALA A 77 4.73 -7.00 -5.38
C ALA A 77 5.24 -8.45 -5.48
N ASP A 78 5.60 -9.04 -4.34
CA ASP A 78 5.90 -10.47 -4.24
C ASP A 78 4.66 -11.35 -4.48
N GLU A 79 4.85 -12.67 -4.62
CA GLU A 79 3.75 -13.60 -4.93
C GLU A 79 2.61 -13.55 -3.90
N HIS A 80 2.95 -13.42 -2.62
CA HIS A 80 1.98 -13.31 -1.54
C HIS A 80 1.13 -12.04 -1.68
N THR A 81 1.79 -10.91 -1.92
CA THR A 81 1.14 -9.61 -2.07
C THR A 81 0.31 -9.56 -3.35
N GLN A 82 0.74 -10.20 -4.44
CA GLN A 82 -0.07 -10.35 -5.66
C GLN A 82 -1.35 -11.14 -5.42
N GLU A 83 -1.30 -12.20 -4.59
CA GLU A 83 -2.49 -12.94 -4.18
C GLU A 83 -3.44 -12.08 -3.34
N LEU A 84 -2.91 -11.28 -2.41
CA LEU A 84 -3.71 -10.33 -1.63
C LEU A 84 -4.40 -9.30 -2.53
N ILE A 85 -3.68 -8.72 -3.51
CA ILE A 85 -4.25 -7.79 -4.49
C ILE A 85 -5.40 -8.47 -5.22
N LYS A 86 -5.22 -9.69 -5.74
CA LYS A 86 -6.29 -10.42 -6.44
C LYS A 86 -7.52 -10.62 -5.55
N ASN A 87 -7.32 -11.05 -4.31
CA ASN A 87 -8.40 -11.30 -3.36
C ASN A 87 -9.17 -10.01 -3.02
N VAL A 88 -8.48 -8.88 -2.90
CA VAL A 88 -9.10 -7.57 -2.66
C VAL A 88 -10.02 -7.18 -3.81
N TRP A 89 -9.55 -7.33 -5.05
CA TRP A 89 -10.34 -6.98 -6.23
C TRP A 89 -11.62 -7.83 -6.31
N GLU A 90 -11.51 -9.12 -6.01
CA GLU A 90 -12.67 -10.01 -5.90
C GLU A 90 -13.61 -9.58 -4.78
N ALA A 91 -13.09 -9.26 -3.59
CA ALA A 91 -13.87 -8.87 -2.42
C ALA A 91 -14.65 -7.56 -2.62
N ILE A 92 -14.09 -6.60 -3.35
CA ILE A 92 -14.77 -5.33 -3.68
C ILE A 92 -15.59 -5.41 -4.98
N GLY A 93 -15.62 -6.57 -5.64
CA GLY A 93 -16.44 -6.82 -6.83
C GLY A 93 -15.94 -6.11 -8.09
N ILE A 94 -14.63 -5.93 -8.24
CA ILE A 94 -14.01 -5.19 -9.35
C ILE A 94 -13.19 -6.15 -10.22
N GLN A 95 -13.37 -6.10 -11.53
CA GLN A 95 -12.65 -6.92 -12.50
C GLN A 95 -11.53 -6.16 -13.21
N GLY A 96 -11.66 -4.84 -13.31
CA GLY A 96 -10.75 -3.97 -14.05
C GLY A 96 -10.54 -2.61 -13.38
N LEU A 97 -9.47 -1.93 -13.77
CA LEU A 97 -9.21 -0.53 -13.39
C LEU A 97 -10.41 0.38 -13.72
N ASP A 98 -11.16 0.07 -14.78
CA ASP A 98 -12.31 0.85 -15.21
C ASP A 98 -13.53 0.72 -14.30
N ASP A 99 -13.62 -0.34 -13.50
CA ASP A 99 -14.67 -0.51 -12.49
C ASP A 99 -14.37 0.30 -11.22
N LEU A 100 -13.11 0.70 -11.02
CA LEU A 100 -12.73 1.56 -9.90
C LEU A 100 -13.19 3.00 -10.16
N PRO A 101 -13.97 3.60 -9.23
CA PRO A 101 -14.34 5.00 -9.31
C PRO A 101 -13.07 5.88 -9.26
N PRO A 102 -12.90 6.82 -10.20
CA PRO A 102 -11.71 7.67 -10.24
C PRO A 102 -11.67 8.59 -9.01
N MET A 103 -10.48 8.75 -8.43
CA MET A 103 -10.22 9.65 -7.29
C MET A 103 -11.06 9.34 -6.05
N LYS A 104 -11.42 8.06 -5.85
CA LYS A 104 -12.22 7.61 -4.71
C LYS A 104 -11.61 6.36 -4.09
N GLU A 105 -11.57 6.35 -2.77
CA GLU A 105 -11.23 5.18 -1.98
C GLU A 105 -12.40 4.18 -2.00
N VAL A 106 -12.09 2.93 -2.33
CA VAL A 106 -12.97 1.78 -2.16
C VAL A 106 -12.40 0.93 -1.04
N ARG A 107 -13.17 0.76 0.03
CA ARG A 107 -12.76 -0.03 1.20
C ARG A 107 -13.20 -1.48 1.05
N CYS A 108 -12.36 -2.39 1.51
CA CYS A 108 -12.73 -3.78 1.67
C CYS A 108 -13.69 -3.93 2.87
N PRO A 109 -14.56 -4.95 2.87
CA PRO A 109 -15.27 -5.34 4.07
C PRO A 109 -14.30 -5.64 5.23
N GLU A 110 -14.64 -5.22 6.45
CA GLU A 110 -13.75 -5.32 7.60
C GLU A 110 -13.39 -6.78 7.92
N GLU A 111 -14.37 -7.66 7.85
CA GLU A 111 -14.22 -9.10 8.05
C GLU A 111 -13.23 -9.73 7.06
N PHE A 112 -13.19 -9.23 5.82
CA PHE A 112 -12.25 -9.69 4.81
C PHE A 112 -10.82 -9.26 5.16
N VAL A 113 -10.63 -8.02 5.59
CA VAL A 113 -9.31 -7.49 6.00
C VAL A 113 -8.78 -8.25 7.22
N ILE A 114 -9.63 -8.52 8.21
CA ILE A 114 -9.26 -9.31 9.40
C ILE A 114 -8.87 -10.74 8.99
N GLN A 115 -9.66 -11.37 8.14
CA GLN A 115 -9.42 -12.75 7.72
C GLN A 115 -8.13 -12.89 6.90
N THR A 116 -7.88 -11.98 5.96
CA THR A 116 -6.65 -11.95 5.16
C THR A 116 -5.44 -11.70 6.05
N SER A 117 -5.51 -10.72 6.97
CA SER A 117 -4.48 -10.48 7.98
C SER A 117 -4.12 -11.74 8.77
N GLN A 118 -5.11 -12.47 9.28
CA GLN A 118 -4.88 -13.72 10.01
C GLN A 118 -4.23 -14.80 9.14
N ASN A 119 -4.61 -14.90 7.87
CA ASN A 119 -4.05 -15.87 6.94
C ASN A 119 -2.59 -15.54 6.59
N SER A 120 -2.29 -14.28 6.28
CA SER A 120 -0.92 -13.82 6.00
C SER A 120 0.00 -14.04 7.20
N ARG A 121 -0.46 -13.75 8.42
CA ARG A 121 0.32 -14.06 9.64
C ARG A 121 0.64 -15.54 9.79
N ARG A 122 -0.33 -16.42 9.55
CA ARG A 122 -0.11 -17.88 9.59
C ARG A 122 0.89 -18.30 8.52
N PHE A 123 0.79 -17.73 7.32
CA PHE A 123 1.72 -17.97 6.22
C PHE A 123 3.15 -17.53 6.58
N PHE A 124 3.35 -16.30 7.07
CA PHE A 124 4.67 -15.81 7.47
C PHE A 124 5.29 -16.66 8.57
N LYS A 125 4.52 -16.97 9.62
CA LYS A 125 4.97 -17.84 10.71
C LYS A 125 5.36 -19.24 10.23
N ALA A 126 4.58 -19.84 9.32
CA ALA A 126 4.86 -21.16 8.77
C ALA A 126 6.14 -21.19 7.91
N ASN A 127 6.53 -20.05 7.34
CA ASN A 127 7.74 -19.88 6.54
C ASN A 127 8.92 -19.31 7.33
N GLY A 128 8.82 -19.20 8.67
CA GLY A 128 9.90 -18.70 9.52
C GLY A 128 10.18 -17.20 9.36
N ILE A 129 9.22 -16.44 8.82
CA ILE A 129 9.30 -14.98 8.70
C ILE A 129 8.85 -14.38 10.02
N GLU A 130 9.82 -13.88 10.78
CA GLU A 130 9.58 -13.22 12.05
C GLU A 130 9.05 -11.79 11.83
N PRO A 131 8.27 -11.27 12.78
CA PRO A 131 7.89 -9.88 12.82
C PRO A 131 9.09 -8.95 12.73
N PRO A 132 8.95 -7.81 12.03
CA PRO A 132 9.93 -6.73 12.06
C PRO A 132 10.29 -6.28 13.48
N LYS A 133 11.57 -5.91 13.68
CA LYS A 133 12.01 -5.27 14.92
C LYS A 133 11.27 -3.94 15.10
N GLY A 134 10.80 -3.67 16.33
CA GLY A 134 10.01 -2.47 16.61
C GLY A 134 8.54 -2.57 16.18
N SER A 135 8.06 -3.78 15.84
CA SER A 135 6.63 -4.05 15.71
C SER A 135 5.89 -3.63 17.00
N ASP A 136 4.86 -2.82 16.82
CA ASP A 136 4.01 -2.26 17.88
C ASP A 136 2.73 -3.09 18.09
N ARG A 137 2.46 -4.01 17.18
CA ARG A 137 1.38 -4.96 17.31
C ARG A 137 1.83 -6.12 18.19
N LEU A 138 1.58 -6.02 19.49
CA LEU A 138 1.63 -7.17 20.39
C LEU A 138 0.67 -8.23 19.83
N TYR A 139 1.24 -9.32 19.31
CA TYR A 139 0.48 -10.49 18.89
C TYR A 139 -0.27 -11.03 20.11
N LEU A 140 -1.56 -10.69 20.22
CA LEU A 140 -2.45 -11.28 21.21
C LEU A 140 -2.52 -12.80 21.02
#